data_AF-A0A1Q4R1F2-F1
#
_entry.id   AF-A0A1Q4R1F2-F1
#
_cell.length_a   1.000
_cell.length_b   1.000
_cell.length_c   1.000
_cell.angle_alpha   90.00
_cell.angle_beta   90.00
_cell.angle_gamma   90.00
#
_symmetry.space_group_name_H-M   'P 1'
#
loop_
_entity.id
_entity.type
_entity.pdbx_description
1 polymer ?
#
loop_
_entity_poly.entity_id
_entity_poly.type
_entity_poly.pdbx_seq_one_letter_code
_entity_poly.pdbx_strand_id
1 'polypeptide(L)'
;MNDQMPAPPQPLPDELWGEEWRFASIPAGDFWDMFGDRPIPFLSMPPEFNPVNLGIASNTFIPGVVIYGGRQSMQLASWVAERKPQTHIYQETEKNLAGGLLLNDKSDQRWVTLTFHDQTIATAGQRYQQRLMAAKGLHFLLVQPDDSDVTFSGLWLLKA
;
A
#
# COMPACT_ATOMS: atom_id res chain seq x y z
N MET A 1 11.77 -27.70 -9.34
CA MET A 1 11.21 -26.37 -9.05
C MET A 1 10.22 -26.07 -10.14
N ASN A 2 8.92 -26.09 -9.85
CA ASN A 2 7.93 -25.62 -10.82
C ASN A 2 8.04 -24.10 -10.82
N ASP A 3 8.54 -23.52 -11.92
CA ASP A 3 8.37 -22.10 -12.24
C ASP A 3 6.88 -21.86 -12.51
N GLN A 4 6.10 -21.71 -11.44
CA GLN A 4 4.72 -21.29 -11.55
C GLN A 4 4.75 -19.79 -11.85
N MET A 5 4.57 -19.42 -13.12
CA MET A 5 4.42 -18.02 -13.50
C MET A 5 3.25 -17.42 -12.70
N PRO A 6 3.43 -16.27 -12.02
CA PRO A 6 2.35 -15.66 -11.25
C PRO A 6 1.20 -15.29 -12.19
N ALA A 7 -0.05 -15.47 -11.72
CA ALA A 7 -1.24 -15.22 -12.53
C ALA A 7 -1.21 -13.81 -13.14
N PRO A 8 -1.65 -13.60 -14.39
CA PRO A 8 -1.64 -12.27 -14.99
C PRO A 8 -2.45 -11.30 -14.11
N PRO A 9 -1.98 -10.06 -13.92
CA PRO A 9 -2.68 -9.14 -13.05
C PRO A 9 -4.04 -8.75 -13.63
N GLN A 10 -5.06 -8.78 -12.79
CA GLN A 10 -6.44 -8.43 -13.15
C GLN A 10 -6.75 -6.98 -12.77
N PRO A 11 -7.65 -6.28 -13.49
CA PRO A 11 -8.10 -4.97 -13.01
C PRO A 11 -8.89 -5.13 -11.70
N LEU A 12 -8.76 -4.14 -10.82
CA LEU A 12 -9.66 -4.02 -9.66
C LEU A 12 -11.09 -3.76 -10.16
N PRO A 13 -12.12 -4.44 -9.62
CA PRO A 13 -13.52 -4.14 -9.95
C PRO A 13 -13.85 -2.67 -9.79
N ASP A 14 -14.61 -2.12 -10.74
CA ASP A 14 -14.91 -0.68 -10.83
C ASP A 14 -15.62 -0.15 -9.58
N GLU A 15 -16.44 -0.98 -8.92
CA GLU A 15 -17.15 -0.61 -7.68
C GLU A 15 -16.21 -0.38 -6.49
N LEU A 16 -14.96 -0.81 -6.60
CA LEU A 16 -13.93 -0.70 -5.55
C LEU A 16 -12.93 0.42 -5.83
N TRP A 17 -13.06 1.16 -6.93
CA TRP A 17 -12.15 2.23 -7.25
C TRP A 17 -12.24 3.35 -6.20
N GLY A 18 -11.08 3.82 -5.76
CA GLY A 18 -10.98 5.04 -4.97
C GLY A 18 -11.25 6.27 -5.83
N GLU A 19 -11.68 7.35 -5.19
CA GLU A 19 -11.86 8.66 -5.81
C GLU A 19 -10.48 9.30 -6.09
N GLU A 20 -9.58 9.20 -5.10
CA GLU A 20 -8.23 9.73 -5.19
C GLU A 20 -7.22 8.79 -4.51
N TRP A 21 -5.94 9.00 -4.79
CA TRP A 21 -4.87 8.27 -4.13
C TRP A 21 -3.59 9.11 -4.11
N ARG A 22 -2.67 8.77 -3.20
CA ARG A 22 -1.33 9.37 -3.16
C ARG A 22 -0.28 8.42 -2.62
N PHE A 23 0.97 8.64 -3.00
CA PHE A 23 2.10 8.12 -2.26
C PHE A 23 2.29 8.92 -0.96
N ALA A 24 2.53 8.22 0.14
CA ALA A 24 2.81 8.79 1.44
C ALA A 24 4.06 8.15 2.06
N SER A 25 4.55 8.75 3.14
CA SER A 25 5.67 8.19 3.90
C SER A 25 5.61 8.63 5.35
N ILE A 26 5.83 7.70 6.27
CA ILE A 26 5.74 7.92 7.71
C ILE A 26 7.08 7.50 8.33
N PRO A 27 7.67 8.27 9.26
CA PRO A 27 8.85 7.84 9.99
C PRO A 27 8.57 6.53 10.75
N ALA A 28 9.52 5.60 10.71
CA ALA A 28 9.39 4.28 11.35
C ALA A 28 9.13 4.37 12.86
N GLY A 29 9.69 5.39 13.52
CA GLY A 29 9.46 5.65 14.94
C GLY A 29 8.02 6.06 15.27
N ASP A 30 7.33 6.69 14.33
CA ASP A 30 6.00 7.29 14.56
C ASP A 30 4.86 6.32 14.15
N PHE A 31 5.18 5.28 13.38
CA PHE A 31 4.17 4.47 12.68
C PHE A 31 3.19 3.76 13.65
N TRP A 32 3.70 3.15 14.72
CA TRP A 32 2.85 2.50 15.73
C TRP A 32 2.07 3.49 16.58
N ASP A 33 2.68 4.59 16.99
CA ASP A 33 1.98 5.59 17.79
C ASP A 33 0.83 6.25 16.99
N MET A 34 0.99 6.37 15.67
CA MET A 34 -0.02 6.98 14.82
C MET A 34 -1.28 6.14 14.65
N PHE A 35 -1.17 4.82 14.69
CA PHE A 35 -2.26 3.90 14.35
C PHE A 35 -2.64 2.88 15.44
N GLY A 36 -1.76 2.59 16.39
CA GLY A 36 -1.89 1.50 17.36
C GLY A 36 -3.15 1.56 18.22
N ASP A 37 -3.54 2.77 18.63
CA ASP A 37 -4.71 3.00 19.48
C ASP A 37 -5.96 3.45 18.71
N ARG A 38 -5.87 3.60 17.38
CA ARG A 38 -6.99 4.10 16.58
C ARG A 38 -8.00 2.99 16.28
N PRO A 39 -9.31 3.28 16.34
CA PRO A 39 -10.33 2.33 15.91
C PRO A 39 -10.35 2.25 14.38
N ILE A 40 -9.52 1.39 13.81
CA ILE A 40 -9.46 1.11 12.37
C ILE A 40 -10.21 -0.21 12.10
N PRO A 41 -11.31 -0.21 11.33
CA PRO A 41 -12.14 -1.40 11.12
C PRO A 41 -11.37 -2.61 10.57
N PHE A 42 -10.50 -2.39 9.59
CA PHE A 42 -9.63 -3.42 9.03
C PHE A 42 -8.17 -3.10 9.32
N LEU A 43 -7.66 -3.62 10.44
CA LEU A 43 -6.29 -3.38 10.89
C LEU A 43 -5.43 -4.63 10.76
N SER A 44 -4.33 -4.54 10.03
CA SER A 44 -3.30 -5.57 9.94
C SER A 44 -1.94 -4.96 10.19
N MET A 45 -1.42 -5.15 11.41
CA MET A 45 -0.11 -4.67 11.84
C MET A 45 0.62 -5.80 12.58
N PRO A 46 1.15 -6.81 11.86
CA PRO A 46 1.80 -7.95 12.49
C PRO A 46 2.98 -7.48 13.37
N PRO A 47 3.11 -7.94 14.63
CA PRO A 47 4.19 -7.52 15.51
C PRO A 47 5.60 -7.78 14.95
N GLU A 48 5.77 -8.82 14.13
CA GLU A 48 7.00 -9.13 13.41
C GLU A 48 7.41 -8.05 12.40
N PHE A 49 6.47 -7.22 11.95
CA PHE A 49 6.71 -6.09 11.05
C PHE A 49 6.99 -4.79 11.80
N ASN A 50 7.05 -4.80 13.13
CA ASN A 50 7.50 -3.66 13.91
C ASN A 50 8.90 -3.23 13.41
N PRO A 51 9.10 -1.96 13.02
CA PRO A 51 10.38 -1.49 12.49
C PRO A 51 11.58 -1.76 13.41
N VAL A 52 11.37 -1.76 14.73
CA VAL A 52 12.39 -2.09 15.72
C VAL A 52 12.86 -3.54 15.57
N ASN A 53 11.94 -4.49 15.39
CA ASN A 53 12.24 -5.91 15.22
C ASN A 53 12.99 -6.18 13.90
N LEU A 54 12.78 -5.33 12.90
CA LEU A 54 13.44 -5.40 11.59
C LEU A 54 14.78 -4.65 11.55
N GLY A 55 15.19 -4.01 12.65
CA GLY A 55 16.40 -3.17 12.71
C GLY A 55 16.35 -2.00 11.72
N ILE A 56 15.18 -1.39 11.55
CA ILE A 56 14.98 -0.17 10.76
C ILE A 56 15.13 1.03 11.70
N ALA A 57 15.95 2.01 11.32
CA ALA A 57 16.15 3.20 12.14
C ALA A 57 14.86 4.03 12.23
N SER A 58 14.56 4.64 13.39
CA SER A 58 13.31 5.36 13.65
C SER A 58 13.04 6.53 12.69
N ASN A 59 14.10 7.17 12.17
CA ASN A 59 14.00 8.24 11.18
C ASN A 59 13.89 7.73 9.72
N THR A 60 13.91 6.41 9.50
CA THR A 60 13.68 5.83 8.17
C THR A 60 12.22 5.99 7.81
N PHE A 61 11.95 6.55 6.63
CA PHE A 61 10.58 6.69 6.14
C PHE A 61 10.07 5.37 5.56
N ILE A 62 9.01 4.83 6.16
CA ILE A 62 8.22 3.73 5.62
C ILE A 62 7.34 4.31 4.53
N PRO A 63 7.50 3.92 3.25
CA PRO A 63 6.64 4.38 2.18
C PRO A 63 5.29 3.66 2.20
N GLY A 64 4.26 4.29 1.64
CA GLY A 64 2.97 3.64 1.47
C GLY A 64 2.09 4.33 0.45
N VAL A 65 0.91 3.75 0.25
CA VAL A 65 -0.16 4.31 -0.58
C VAL A 65 -1.34 4.62 0.31
N VAL A 66 -1.91 5.81 0.12
CA VAL A 66 -3.20 6.20 0.70
C VAL A 66 -4.23 6.23 -0.42
N ILE A 67 -5.35 5.54 -0.23
CA ILE A 67 -6.49 5.55 -1.14
C ILE A 67 -7.66 6.24 -0.43
N TYR A 68 -8.19 7.28 -1.07
CA TYR A 68 -9.40 7.98 -0.69
C TYR A 68 -10.58 7.33 -1.37
N GLY A 69 -11.29 6.47 -0.65
CA GLY A 69 -12.36 5.65 -1.20
C GLY A 69 -13.73 6.32 -1.18
N GLY A 70 -13.87 7.52 -0.60
CA GLY A 70 -15.15 8.18 -0.41
C GLY A 70 -16.19 7.23 0.21
N ARG A 71 -17.32 7.09 -0.47
CA ARG A 71 -18.41 6.18 -0.09
C ARG A 71 -18.05 4.70 -0.21
N GLN A 72 -17.08 4.34 -1.05
CA GLN A 72 -16.62 2.97 -1.30
C GLN A 72 -15.47 2.53 -0.38
N SER A 73 -14.92 3.44 0.44
CA SER A 73 -13.78 3.18 1.32
C SER A 73 -13.92 1.93 2.18
N MET A 74 -15.10 1.70 2.78
CA MET A 74 -15.37 0.49 3.57
C MET A 74 -15.47 -0.78 2.72
N GLN A 75 -16.07 -0.70 1.54
CA GLN A 75 -16.21 -1.85 0.65
C GLN A 75 -14.84 -2.25 0.08
N LEU A 76 -14.04 -1.27 -0.34
CA LEU A 76 -12.66 -1.47 -0.74
C LEU A 76 -11.84 -2.08 0.39
N ALA A 77 -11.94 -1.55 1.61
CA ALA A 77 -11.18 -2.06 2.75
C ALA A 77 -11.56 -3.51 3.10
N SER A 78 -12.86 -3.85 3.06
CA SER A 78 -13.33 -5.23 3.24
C SER A 78 -12.77 -6.16 2.18
N TRP A 79 -12.83 -5.75 0.90
CA TRP A 79 -12.30 -6.55 -0.20
C TRP A 79 -10.80 -6.78 -0.07
N VAL A 80 -10.01 -5.74 0.28
CA VAL A 80 -8.57 -5.88 0.53
C VAL A 80 -8.34 -6.88 1.66
N ALA A 81 -9.07 -6.76 2.78
CA ALA A 81 -8.93 -7.68 3.90
C ALA A 81 -9.19 -9.15 3.51
N GLU A 82 -10.22 -9.41 2.71
CA GLU A 82 -10.56 -10.74 2.19
C GLU A 82 -9.45 -11.35 1.33
N ARG A 83 -8.75 -10.51 0.56
CA ARG A 83 -7.60 -10.94 -0.26
C ARG A 83 -6.35 -11.24 0.55
N LYS A 84 -6.25 -10.84 1.82
CA LYS A 84 -5.06 -11.05 2.66
C LYS A 84 -3.78 -10.57 1.95
N PRO A 85 -3.66 -9.25 1.73
CA PRO A 85 -2.60 -8.69 0.90
C PRO A 85 -1.23 -9.04 1.47
N GLN A 86 -0.31 -9.38 0.57
CA GLN A 86 1.09 -9.60 0.88
C GLN A 86 1.91 -8.34 0.55
N THR A 87 1.63 -7.71 -0.59
CA THR A 87 2.31 -6.49 -1.04
C THR A 87 1.34 -5.56 -1.77
N HIS A 88 1.56 -4.25 -1.65
CA HIS A 88 0.94 -3.23 -2.49
C HIS A 88 2.01 -2.25 -2.95
N ILE A 89 2.51 -2.43 -4.17
CA ILE A 89 3.75 -1.79 -4.63
C ILE A 89 3.61 -1.11 -5.99
N TYR A 90 4.39 -0.04 -6.16
CA TYR A 90 4.57 0.64 -7.44
C TYR A 90 5.34 -0.21 -8.45
N GLN A 91 4.77 -0.32 -9.65
CA GLN A 91 5.37 -0.95 -10.82
C GLN A 91 5.45 0.08 -11.95
N GLU A 92 6.68 0.39 -12.37
CA GLU A 92 6.91 1.18 -13.58
C GLU A 92 6.56 0.34 -14.81
N THR A 93 5.80 0.94 -15.74
CA THR A 93 5.43 0.33 -17.02
C THR A 93 6.04 1.08 -18.20
N GLU A 94 6.27 2.38 -18.04
CA GLU A 94 7.02 3.21 -18.98
C GLU A 94 7.96 4.14 -18.21
N LYS A 95 9.24 4.11 -18.58
CA LYS A 95 10.31 4.79 -17.87
C LYS A 95 10.02 6.29 -17.69
N ASN A 96 9.95 6.74 -16.44
CA ASN A 96 9.71 8.14 -16.08
C ASN A 96 8.38 8.73 -16.59
N LEU A 97 7.39 7.91 -16.97
CA LEU A 97 6.14 8.40 -17.53
C LEU A 97 4.91 7.65 -17.05
N ALA A 98 4.93 6.32 -17.04
CA ALA A 98 3.75 5.54 -16.72
C ALA A 98 4.06 4.40 -15.74
N GLY A 99 3.03 4.02 -15.00
CA GLY A 99 3.11 2.89 -14.09
C GLY A 99 1.78 2.61 -13.44
N GLY A 100 1.83 1.78 -12.42
CA GLY A 100 0.64 1.41 -11.66
C GLY A 100 0.98 0.86 -10.29
N LEU A 101 -0.07 0.56 -9.54
CA LEU A 101 -0.01 -0.06 -8.23
C LEU A 101 -0.54 -1.48 -8.34
N LEU A 102 0.25 -2.44 -7.84
CA LEU A 102 -0.07 -3.86 -7.85
C LEU A 102 -0.31 -4.34 -6.42
N LEU A 103 -1.51 -4.86 -6.17
CA LEU A 103 -1.82 -5.64 -4.98
C LEU A 103 -1.54 -7.12 -5.29
N ASN A 104 -0.72 -7.77 -4.47
CA ASN A 104 -0.51 -9.22 -4.54
C ASN A 104 -1.01 -9.86 -3.24
N ASP A 105 -1.68 -11.00 -3.35
CA ASP A 105 -2.00 -11.83 -2.19
C ASP A 105 -0.96 -12.95 -1.99
N LYS A 106 -1.15 -13.74 -0.93
CA LYS A 106 -0.29 -14.89 -0.60
C LYS A 106 -0.42 -16.07 -1.57
N SER A 107 -1.36 -16.03 -2.52
CA SER A 107 -1.65 -17.09 -3.49
C SER A 107 -1.17 -16.73 -4.89
N ASP A 108 -0.26 -15.75 -5.00
CA ASP A 108 0.25 -15.17 -6.26
C ASP A 108 -0.84 -14.61 -7.19
N GLN A 109 -2.02 -14.29 -6.64
CA GLN A 109 -3.02 -13.51 -7.36
C GLN A 109 -2.66 -12.04 -7.29
N ARG A 110 -2.88 -11.34 -8.41
CA ARG A 110 -2.42 -9.97 -8.61
C ARG A 110 -3.53 -9.10 -9.16
N TRP A 111 -3.65 -7.90 -8.62
CA TRP A 111 -4.60 -6.89 -9.08
C TRP A 111 -3.90 -5.56 -9.36
N VAL A 112 -4.16 -4.99 -10.53
CA VAL A 112 -3.83 -3.59 -10.81
C VAL A 112 -4.89 -2.73 -10.13
N THR A 113 -4.50 -2.06 -9.05
CA THR A 113 -5.42 -1.17 -8.31
C THR A 113 -5.51 0.20 -8.96
N LEU A 114 -4.49 0.58 -9.73
CA LEU A 114 -4.43 1.87 -10.42
C LEU A 114 -3.36 1.82 -11.52
N THR A 115 -3.60 2.53 -12.62
CA THR A 115 -2.59 2.93 -13.60
C THR A 115 -2.55 4.45 -13.75
N PHE A 116 -1.40 5.00 -14.09
CA PHE A 116 -1.25 6.42 -14.42
C PHE A 116 -0.29 6.61 -15.59
N HIS A 117 -0.40 7.76 -16.24
CA HIS A 117 0.50 8.22 -17.29
C HIS A 117 0.83 9.70 -17.02
N ASP A 118 1.77 9.92 -16.12
CA ASP A 118 2.16 11.23 -15.60
C ASP A 118 3.60 11.19 -15.06
N GLN A 119 4.46 12.09 -15.53
CA GLN A 119 5.88 12.15 -15.17
C GLN A 119 6.12 12.61 -13.72
N THR A 120 5.25 13.45 -13.17
CA THR A 120 5.29 13.87 -11.78
C THR A 120 4.98 12.70 -10.87
N ILE A 121 3.95 11.92 -11.19
CA ILE A 121 3.60 10.70 -10.45
C ILE A 121 4.71 9.65 -10.60
N ALA A 122 5.27 9.47 -11.79
CA ALA A 122 6.41 8.56 -12.00
C ALA A 122 7.60 8.93 -11.10
N THR A 123 7.92 10.22 -11.00
CA THR A 123 8.98 10.71 -10.11
C THR A 123 8.69 10.41 -8.63
N ALA A 124 7.42 10.53 -8.21
CA ALA A 124 7.00 10.14 -6.87
C ALA A 124 7.11 8.61 -6.64
N GLY A 125 6.76 7.81 -7.65
CA GLY A 125 6.93 6.34 -7.65
C GLY A 125 8.40 5.91 -7.50
N GLN A 126 9.32 6.60 -8.17
CA GLN A 126 10.77 6.37 -8.01
C GLN A 126 11.24 6.66 -6.57
N ARG A 127 10.74 7.75 -5.94
CA ARG A 127 11.03 8.04 -4.52
C ARG A 127 10.41 6.99 -3.59
N TYR A 128 9.22 6.50 -3.90
CA TYR A 128 8.58 5.39 -3.19
C TYR A 128 9.48 4.14 -3.22
N GLN A 129 10.00 3.76 -4.39
CA GLN A 129 10.90 2.59 -4.53
C GLN A 129 12.21 2.75 -3.75
N GLN A 130 12.83 3.94 -3.79
CA GLN A 130 14.04 4.21 -3.00
C GLN A 130 13.79 4.04 -1.50
N ARG A 131 12.65 4.56 -1.01
CA ARG A 131 12.24 4.40 0.40
C ARG A 131 11.90 2.96 0.73
N LEU A 132 11.30 2.21 -0.21
CA LEU A 132 10.96 0.80 -0.01
C LEU A 132 12.23 -0.02 0.24
N MET A 133 13.30 0.23 -0.52
CA MET A 133 14.60 -0.39 -0.29
C MET A 133 15.20 0.01 1.06
N ALA A 134 15.17 1.29 1.41
CA ALA A 134 15.68 1.79 2.69
C ALA A 134 14.92 1.21 3.89
N ALA A 135 13.61 1.02 3.76
CA ALA A 135 12.73 0.40 4.75
C ALA A 135 12.75 -1.14 4.71
N LYS A 136 13.72 -1.77 4.01
CA LYS A 136 13.87 -3.24 3.91
C LYS A 136 12.62 -3.95 3.36
N GLY A 137 11.90 -3.30 2.45
CA GLY A 137 10.66 -3.79 1.85
C GLY A 137 9.40 -3.52 2.69
N LEU A 138 9.54 -2.95 3.89
CA LEU A 138 8.40 -2.58 4.73
C LEU A 138 7.66 -1.40 4.09
N HIS A 139 6.34 -1.53 3.95
CA HIS A 139 5.47 -0.50 3.37
C HIS A 139 4.05 -0.64 3.91
N PHE A 140 3.19 0.35 3.63
CA PHE A 140 1.80 0.30 4.06
C PHE A 140 0.80 0.62 2.95
N LEU A 141 -0.41 0.11 3.13
CA LEU A 141 -1.62 0.52 2.41
C LEU A 141 -2.61 1.10 3.43
N LEU A 142 -3.08 2.31 3.19
CA LEU A 142 -4.08 3.00 3.99
C LEU A 142 -5.30 3.30 3.12
N VAL A 143 -6.48 2.95 3.61
CA VAL A 143 -7.76 3.28 2.99
C VAL A 143 -8.57 4.13 3.95
N GLN A 144 -9.00 5.30 3.50
CA GLN A 144 -9.82 6.25 4.26
C GLN A 144 -10.89 6.87 3.35
N PRO A 145 -12.00 7.38 3.90
CA PRO A 145 -13.04 8.03 3.10
C PRO A 145 -12.55 9.32 2.44
N ASP A 146 -11.77 10.14 3.15
CA ASP A 146 -11.32 11.46 2.72
C ASP A 146 -9.96 11.82 3.35
N ASP A 147 -9.44 13.02 3.08
CA ASP A 147 -8.13 13.51 3.55
C ASP A 147 -8.16 14.15 4.95
N SER A 148 -9.23 13.96 5.73
CA SER A 148 -9.35 14.53 7.08
C SER A 148 -8.35 13.95 8.09
N ASP A 149 -7.80 12.75 7.83
CA ASP A 149 -6.98 11.97 8.77
C ASP A 149 -7.67 11.69 10.13
N VAL A 150 -9.00 11.79 10.15
CA VAL A 150 -9.86 11.52 11.32
C VAL A 150 -10.41 10.10 11.29
N THR A 151 -10.88 9.66 10.12
CA THR A 151 -11.54 8.36 9.93
C THR A 151 -10.72 7.47 9.01
N PHE A 152 -10.53 6.21 9.40
CA PHE A 152 -9.84 5.21 8.60
C PHE A 152 -10.77 4.03 8.36
N SER A 153 -10.72 3.48 7.16
CA SER A 153 -11.45 2.25 6.81
C SER A 153 -10.56 1.04 6.99
N GLY A 154 -9.29 1.12 6.60
CA GLY A 154 -8.35 0.02 6.78
C GLY A 154 -6.89 0.43 6.67
N LEU A 155 -6.03 -0.32 7.36
CA LEU A 155 -4.59 -0.18 7.34
C LEU A 155 -3.93 -1.55 7.32
N TRP A 156 -3.01 -1.74 6.38
CA TRP A 156 -2.16 -2.93 6.29
C TRP A 156 -0.70 -2.51 6.29
N LEU A 157 0.06 -2.96 7.29
CA LEU A 157 1.52 -2.98 7.21
C LEU A 157 1.97 -4.26 6.52
N LEU A 158 2.73 -4.10 5.45
CA LEU A 158 3.09 -5.14 4.48
C LEU A 158 4.60 -5.18 4.29
N LYS A 159 5.08 -6.27 3.72
CA LYS A 159 6.51 -6.43 3.45
C LYS A 159 6.75 -7.15 2.12
N ALA A 160 7.49 -6.48 1.24
CA ALA A 160 8.02 -7.04 -0.01
C ALA A 160 9.26 -7.93 0.24
#